data_AF-C7GS00-F1
#
_entry.id   AF-C7GS00-F1
#
_cell.length_a   1.000
_cell.length_b   1.000
_cell.length_c   1.000
_cell.angle_alpha   90.00
_cell.angle_beta   90.00
_cell.angle_gamma   90.00
#
_symmetry.space_group_name_H-M   'P 1'
#
loop_
_entity.id
_entity.type
_entity.pdbx_description
1 polymer ?
#
loop_
_entity_poly.entity_id
_entity_poly.type
_entity_poly.pdbx_seq_one_letter_code
_entity_poly.pdbx_strand_id
1 'polypeptide(L)'
;MASETPRVDPTEISNVNAPVFRIIAQIKSQPTESQLILQSPTISSKNGSEIEMITLNNIRVSMNKTFETDSWYEFVCRNNDDGELGFLILDAVLCKFKENEDLSLNGVVALQRLCKKYPEIY
;
A
#
# COMPACT_ATOMS: atom_id res chain seq x y z
N MET A 1 13.86 -6.55 -11.19
CA MET A 1 14.34 -6.85 -9.82
C MET A 1 14.13 -8.34 -9.56
N ALA A 2 15.09 -9.03 -8.94
CA ALA A 2 15.07 -10.50 -8.75
C ALA A 2 14.81 -10.93 -7.29
N SER A 3 14.36 -10.01 -6.43
CA SER A 3 14.06 -10.26 -5.01
C SER A 3 12.55 -10.20 -4.77
N GLU A 4 12.07 -10.97 -3.80
CA GLU A 4 10.69 -11.00 -3.34
C GLU A 4 10.21 -9.61 -2.90
N THR A 5 8.99 -9.24 -3.28
CA THR A 5 8.34 -7.97 -2.91
C THR A 5 6.91 -8.23 -2.41
N PRO A 6 6.72 -8.66 -1.15
CA PRO A 6 5.42 -9.07 -0.64
C PRO A 6 4.43 -7.89 -0.59
N ARG A 7 3.13 -8.18 -0.76
CA ARG A 7 2.07 -7.22 -0.42
C ARG A 7 1.88 -7.24 1.10
N VAL A 8 2.01 -6.07 1.72
CA VAL A 8 1.99 -5.94 3.19
C VAL A 8 0.77 -5.17 3.66
N ASP A 9 0.33 -5.47 4.88
CA ASP A 9 -0.67 -4.68 5.57
C ASP A 9 -0.05 -3.32 5.98
N PRO A 10 -0.75 -2.20 5.76
CA PRO A 10 -0.21 -0.86 6.04
C PRO A 10 0.09 -0.62 7.54
N THR A 11 -0.55 -1.36 8.45
CA THR A 11 -0.29 -1.29 9.90
C THR A 11 0.98 -2.03 10.32
N GLU A 12 1.52 -2.89 9.43
CA GLU A 12 2.66 -3.74 9.72
C GLU A 12 3.96 -3.27 9.08
N ILE A 13 3.94 -2.16 8.31
CA ILE A 13 5.08 -1.65 7.55
C ILE A 13 6.34 -1.52 8.41
N SER A 14 6.21 -1.04 9.64
CA SER A 14 7.33 -0.90 10.58
C SER A 14 7.99 -2.22 10.97
N ASN A 15 7.26 -3.34 10.86
CA ASN A 15 7.70 -4.69 11.20
C ASN A 15 8.13 -5.50 9.96
N VAL A 16 8.04 -4.91 8.76
CA VAL A 16 8.40 -5.60 7.51
C VAL A 16 9.92 -5.73 7.43
N ASN A 17 10.41 -6.96 7.49
CA ASN A 17 11.83 -7.29 7.31
C ASN A 17 12.25 -7.34 5.82
N ALA A 18 11.36 -6.97 4.90
CA ALA A 18 11.65 -6.90 3.48
C ALA A 18 12.16 -5.48 3.11
N PRO A 19 13.29 -5.37 2.38
CA PRO A 19 13.83 -4.06 1.99
C PRO A 19 12.91 -3.31 1.01
N VAL A 20 12.12 -4.06 0.25
CA VAL A 20 11.13 -3.54 -0.69
C VAL A 20 9.84 -4.34 -0.53
N PHE A 21 8.72 -3.65 -0.47
CA PHE A 21 7.39 -4.24 -0.32
C PHE A 21 6.39 -3.55 -1.24
N ARG A 22 5.18 -4.09 -1.31
CA ARG A 22 4.09 -3.49 -2.08
C ARG A 22 2.87 -3.19 -1.22
N ILE A 23 2.16 -2.12 -1.56
CA ILE A 23 0.88 -1.75 -0.95
C ILE A 23 -0.11 -1.42 -2.06
N ILE A 24 -1.35 -1.88 -1.89
CA ILE A 24 -2.46 -1.48 -2.75
C ILE A 24 -3.25 -0.42 -1.98
N ALA A 25 -3.29 0.80 -2.50
CA ALA A 25 -3.94 1.91 -1.84
C ALA A 25 -4.63 2.85 -2.84
N GLN A 26 -5.63 3.57 -2.35
CA GLN A 26 -6.33 4.62 -3.06
C GLN A 26 -5.66 5.97 -2.79
N ILE A 27 -5.53 6.81 -3.81
CA ILE A 27 -5.07 8.18 -3.66
C ILE A 27 -6.19 9.03 -3.05
N LYS A 28 -5.95 9.70 -1.93
CA LYS A 28 -6.87 10.71 -1.40
C LYS A 28 -6.52 12.12 -1.81
N SER A 29 -5.23 12.44 -1.82
CA SER A 29 -4.74 13.70 -2.36
C SER A 29 -3.24 13.64 -2.60
N GLN A 30 -2.77 14.55 -3.45
CA GLN A 30 -1.36 14.85 -3.67
C GLN A 30 -1.12 16.33 -3.30
N PRO A 31 -0.91 16.64 -2.01
CA PRO A 31 -0.77 18.03 -1.57
C PRO A 31 0.41 18.77 -2.21
N THR A 32 1.49 18.04 -2.49
CA THR A 32 2.66 18.53 -3.23
C THR A 32 3.12 17.44 -4.20
N GLU A 33 3.95 17.79 -5.20
CA GLU A 33 4.46 16.82 -6.17
C GLU A 33 5.22 15.65 -5.52
N SER A 34 5.81 15.87 -4.34
CA SER A 34 6.61 14.88 -3.62
C SER A 34 5.88 14.20 -2.44
N GLN A 35 4.61 14.53 -2.19
CA GLN A 35 3.85 13.99 -1.06
C GLN A 35 2.48 13.46 -1.46
N LEU A 36 2.10 12.33 -0.88
CA LEU A 36 0.79 11.70 -1.04
C LEU A 36 0.10 11.47 0.32
N ILE A 37 -1.23 11.55 0.27
CA ILE A 37 -2.13 11.00 1.27
C ILE A 37 -2.84 9.81 0.64
N LEU A 38 -2.68 8.63 1.24
CA LEU A 38 -3.24 7.38 0.74
C LEU A 38 -4.27 6.82 1.71
N GLN A 39 -5.19 6.02 1.19
CA GLN A 39 -6.06 5.16 1.98
C GLN A 39 -5.81 3.70 1.60
N SER A 40 -5.44 2.87 2.57
CA SER A 40 -5.17 1.44 2.37
C SER A 40 -6.06 0.60 3.26
N PRO A 41 -6.62 -0.51 2.75
CA PRO A 41 -7.40 -1.43 3.57
C PRO A 41 -6.49 -2.18 4.55
N THR A 42 -7.05 -2.46 5.73
CA THR A 42 -6.47 -3.27 6.81
C THR A 42 -7.58 -4.02 7.53
N ILE A 43 -7.23 -5.04 8.30
CA ILE A 43 -8.15 -5.61 9.30
C ILE A 43 -8.36 -4.58 10.41
N SER A 44 -9.62 -4.42 10.84
CA SER A 44 -9.98 -3.63 12.02
C SER A 44 -9.32 -4.19 13.27
N SER A 45 -8.68 -3.29 14.03
CA SER A 45 -8.11 -3.60 15.34
C SER A 45 -9.16 -3.95 16.41
N LYS A 46 -10.44 -3.63 16.19
CA LYS A 46 -11.50 -3.76 17.21
C LYS A 46 -12.12 -5.15 17.29
N ASN A 47 -12.19 -5.89 16.18
CA ASN A 47 -12.84 -7.21 16.11
C ASN A 47 -12.09 -8.23 15.25
N GLY A 48 -11.01 -7.85 14.55
CA GLY A 48 -10.18 -8.78 13.78
C GLY A 48 -10.86 -9.36 12.52
N SER A 49 -12.06 -8.91 12.20
CA SER A 49 -12.91 -9.44 11.11
C SER A 49 -13.49 -8.38 10.19
N GLU A 50 -13.65 -7.13 10.65
CA GLU A 50 -14.06 -6.02 9.79
C GLU A 50 -12.87 -5.45 9.04
N ILE A 51 -13.13 -4.83 7.89
CA ILE A 51 -12.12 -4.12 7.10
C ILE A 51 -12.29 -2.63 7.30
N GLU A 52 -11.17 -1.98 7.61
CA GLU A 52 -11.09 -0.54 7.76
C GLU A 52 -10.12 0.02 6.72
N MET A 53 -10.39 1.25 6.26
CA MET A 53 -9.44 2.00 5.45
C MET A 53 -8.65 2.92 6.38
N ILE A 54 -7.33 2.73 6.47
CA ILE A 54 -6.48 3.64 7.23
C ILE A 54 -5.85 4.68 6.32
N THR A 55 -5.78 5.91 6.83
CA THR A 55 -5.13 7.02 6.12
C THR A 55 -3.64 7.03 6.42
N LEU A 56 -2.84 6.96 5.36
CA LEU A 56 -1.39 7.10 5.39
C LEU A 56 -1.04 8.51 4.93
N ASN A 57 -0.39 9.27 5.81
CA ASN A 57 -0.03 10.67 5.55
C ASN A 57 1.47 10.79 5.27
N ASN A 58 1.86 11.92 4.65
CA ASN A 58 3.26 12.28 4.42
C ASN A 58 4.07 11.24 3.62
N ILE A 59 3.42 10.48 2.75
CA ILE A 59 4.09 9.47 1.94
C ILE A 59 4.93 10.16 0.88
N ARG A 60 6.24 9.88 0.87
CA ARG A 60 7.17 10.50 -0.08
C ARG A 60 7.22 9.72 -1.38
N VAL A 61 7.32 10.45 -2.48
CA VAL A 61 7.40 9.89 -3.82
C VAL A 61 8.73 10.28 -4.44
N SER A 62 9.48 9.32 -4.98
CA SER A 62 10.80 9.55 -5.59
C SER A 62 10.75 9.93 -7.08
N MET A 63 9.54 10.08 -7.62
CA MET A 63 9.24 10.15 -9.04
C MET A 63 8.33 11.34 -9.31
N ASN A 64 8.63 12.11 -10.35
CA ASN A 64 7.77 13.21 -10.82
C ASN A 64 6.58 12.61 -11.58
N LYS A 65 5.68 11.92 -10.87
CA LYS A 65 4.39 11.45 -11.39
C LYS A 65 3.26 12.19 -10.68
N THR A 66 2.30 12.62 -11.48
CA THR A 66 0.99 13.03 -10.99
C THR A 66 0.12 11.79 -10.81
N PHE A 67 -0.59 11.72 -9.69
CA PHE A 67 -1.52 10.64 -9.40
C PHE A 67 -2.96 11.11 -9.54
N GLU A 68 -3.79 10.24 -10.08
CA GLU A 68 -5.23 10.50 -10.19
C GLU A 68 -5.90 10.27 -8.82
N THR A 69 -6.58 11.30 -8.31
CA THR A 69 -7.34 11.21 -7.05
C THR A 69 -8.45 10.17 -7.14
N ASP A 70 -8.72 9.50 -6.03
CA ASP A 70 -9.69 8.41 -5.89
C ASP A 70 -9.42 7.17 -6.76
N SER A 71 -8.30 7.15 -7.49
CA SER A 71 -7.83 5.96 -8.21
C SER A 71 -6.98 5.05 -7.33
N TRP A 72 -6.97 3.76 -7.65
CA TRP A 72 -6.20 2.74 -6.97
C TRP A 72 -4.86 2.49 -7.66
N TYR A 73 -3.82 2.31 -6.87
CA TYR A 73 -2.49 1.99 -7.36
C TYR A 73 -1.89 0.84 -6.55
N GLU A 74 -1.10 0.01 -7.22
CA GLU A 74 -0.12 -0.85 -6.57
C GLU A 74 1.21 -0.09 -6.52
N PHE A 75 1.65 0.22 -5.30
CA PHE A 75 2.91 0.91 -5.03
C PHE A 75 4.01 -0.08 -4.74
N VAL A 76 5.18 0.14 -5.34
CA VAL A 76 6.43 -0.48 -4.93
C VAL A 76 7.13 0.49 -3.99
N CYS A 77 7.31 0.07 -2.74
CA CYS A 77 7.75 0.91 -1.65
C CYS A 77 9.03 0.37 -1.02
N ARG A 78 9.84 1.27 -0.46
CA ARG A 78 10.95 0.93 0.45
C ARG A 78 10.69 1.56 1.80
N ASN A 79 10.98 0.82 2.87
CA ASN A 79 10.89 1.34 4.23
C ASN A 79 11.94 2.45 4.43
N ASN A 80 11.62 3.48 5.21
CA ASN A 80 12.62 4.48 5.57
C ASN A 80 13.47 3.96 6.74
N ASP A 81 14.78 4.06 6.61
CA ASP A 81 15.74 3.60 7.63
C ASP A 81 15.78 4.55 8.86
N ASP A 82 15.15 5.72 8.77
CA ASP A 82 15.24 6.83 9.73
C ASP A 82 14.25 6.78 10.91
N GLY A 83 13.45 5.71 11.04
CA GLY A 83 12.56 5.49 12.20
C GLY A 83 11.29 6.36 12.26
N GLU A 84 11.10 7.29 11.31
CA GLU A 84 9.85 8.01 11.09
C GLU A 84 8.82 7.12 10.37
N LEU A 85 7.54 7.27 10.74
CA LEU A 85 6.42 6.46 10.26
C LEU A 85 6.10 6.83 8.80
N GLY A 86 6.92 6.36 7.85
CA GLY A 86 6.79 6.65 6.45
C GLY A 86 7.61 5.71 5.57
N PHE A 87 7.21 5.60 4.30
CA PHE A 87 7.92 4.83 3.29
C PHE A 87 8.10 5.67 2.02
N LEU A 88 9.09 5.29 1.22
CA LEU A 88 9.37 5.91 -0.06
C LEU A 88 8.72 5.09 -1.19
N ILE A 89 7.89 5.73 -2.00
CA ILE A 89 7.37 5.14 -3.23
C ILE A 89 8.45 5.21 -4.32
N LEU A 90 8.82 4.04 -4.82
CA LEU A 90 9.80 3.83 -5.89
C LEU A 90 9.13 3.73 -7.27
N ASP A 91 7.99 3.04 -7.33
CA ASP A 91 7.19 2.94 -8.54
C ASP A 91 5.70 2.76 -8.19
N ALA A 92 4.84 3.01 -9.17
CA ALA A 92 3.40 2.91 -9.03
C ALA A 92 2.76 2.42 -10.33
N VAL A 93 1.90 1.42 -10.18
CA VAL A 93 1.11 0.81 -11.25
C VAL A 93 -0.37 1.13 -10.99
N LEU A 94 -1.03 1.74 -11.97
CA LEU A 94 -2.45 2.08 -11.88
C LEU A 94 -3.32 0.81 -11.99
N CYS A 95 -4.12 0.56 -10.95
CA CYS A 95 -5.08 -0.53 -10.90
C CYS A 95 -6.42 -0.07 -11.49
N LYS A 96 -6.58 -0.22 -12.80
CA LYS A 96 -7.84 0.10 -13.49
C LYS A 96 -8.83 -1.06 -13.37
N PHE A 97 -10.04 -0.75 -12.92
CA PHE A 97 -11.18 -1.65 -12.99
C PHE A 97 -12.04 -1.29 -14.20
N LYS A 98 -12.98 -2.17 -14.56
CA LYS A 98 -13.97 -1.84 -15.57
C LYS A 98 -14.93 -0.77 -15.05
N GLU A 99 -15.63 -0.12 -15.97
CA GLU A 99 -16.67 0.83 -15.61
C GLU A 99 -17.76 0.13 -14.77
N ASN A 100 -18.16 0.77 -13.66
CA ASN A 100 -19.08 0.23 -12.65
C ASN A 100 -18.57 -0.99 -11.86
N GLU A 101 -17.24 -1.20 -11.81
CA GLU A 101 -16.61 -2.20 -10.95
C GLU A 101 -15.69 -1.51 -9.92
N ASP A 102 -15.83 -1.92 -8.65
CA ASP A 102 -15.02 -1.43 -7.55
C ASP A 102 -14.04 -2.49 -7.04
N LEU A 103 -12.93 -2.06 -6.44
CA LEU A 103 -11.97 -2.95 -5.82
C LEU A 103 -12.57 -3.64 -4.59
N SER A 104 -12.51 -4.97 -4.56
CA SER A 104 -12.86 -5.74 -3.36
C SER A 104 -11.80 -5.59 -2.27
N LEU A 105 -12.08 -4.79 -1.25
CA LEU A 105 -11.20 -4.60 -0.09
C LEU A 105 -10.94 -5.92 0.65
N ASN A 106 -11.95 -6.80 0.71
CA ASN A 106 -11.83 -8.16 1.26
C ASN A 106 -10.75 -8.97 0.55
N GLY A 107 -10.69 -8.88 -0.78
CA GLY A 107 -9.67 -9.56 -1.57
C GLY A 107 -8.27 -9.05 -1.28
N VAL A 108 -8.11 -7.73 -1.15
CA VAL A 108 -6.80 -7.11 -0.84
C VAL A 108 -6.28 -7.55 0.53
N VAL A 109 -7.12 -7.47 1.56
CA VAL A 109 -6.74 -7.86 2.93
C VAL A 109 -6.44 -9.36 3.02
N ALA A 110 -7.26 -10.20 2.37
CA ALA A 110 -7.00 -11.63 2.32
C ALA A 110 -5.66 -11.94 1.64
N LEU A 111 -5.35 -11.26 0.53
CA LEU A 111 -4.08 -11.40 -0.18
C LEU A 111 -2.90 -11.04 0.72
N GLN A 112 -2.94 -9.88 1.40
CA GLN A 112 -1.88 -9.44 2.32
C GLN A 112 -1.62 -10.48 3.42
N ARG A 113 -2.68 -11.02 4.04
CA ARG A 113 -2.56 -12.06 5.09
C ARG A 113 -1.97 -13.36 4.56
N LEU A 114 -2.36 -13.78 3.36
CA LEU A 114 -1.85 -15.00 2.74
C LEU A 114 -0.37 -14.86 2.41
N CYS A 115 0.05 -13.72 1.84
CA CYS A 115 1.46 -13.44 1.55
C CYS A 115 2.31 -13.48 2.83
N LYS A 116 1.79 -12.97 3.94
CA LYS A 116 2.47 -13.03 5.24
C LYS A 116 2.56 -14.46 5.80
N LYS A 117 1.49 -15.24 5.67
CA LYS A 117 1.41 -16.59 6.27
C LYS A 117 2.20 -17.62 5.47
N TYR A 118 2.29 -17.45 4.16
CA TYR A 118 2.92 -18.37 3.23
C TYR A 118 3.97 -17.61 2.39
N PRO A 119 5.14 -17.26 2.94
CA PRO A 119 6.19 -16.59 2.18
C PRO A 119 6.75 -17.45 1.05
N GLU A 120 6.66 -18.79 1.14
CA GLU A 120 7.21 -19.74 0.17
C GLU A 120 6.49 -19.80 -1.18
N ILE A 121 5.28 -19.24 -1.28
CA ILE A 121 4.47 -19.24 -2.51
C ILE A 121 4.59 -17.93 -3.30
N TYR A 122 5.43 -17.01 -2.84
CA TYR A 122 5.52 -15.65 -3.34
C TYR A 122 6.76 -15.40 -4.19
#